data_AF-A0A2V9AHS2-F1
#
_entry.id   AF-A0A2V9AHS2-F1
#
_cell.length_a   1.000
_cell.length_b   1.000
_cell.length_c   1.000
_cell.angle_alpha   90.00
_cell.angle_beta   90.00
_cell.angle_gamma   90.00
#
_symmetry.space_group_name_H-M   'P 1'
#
loop_
_entity.id
_entity.type
_entity.pdbx_description
1 polymer ?
#
loop_
_entity_poly.entity_id
_entity_poly.type
_entity_poly.pdbx_seq_one_letter_code
_entity_poly.pdbx_strand_id
1 'polypeptide(L)'
;MRLWLWYKSYTSHMRFQFDARKSKRLRANPKRGIGFEDAQEIFSHPYYLDQRSDFPEQYPAIGWVGGRLYSLIFEVRHDSEGEYHHLVTLWKSTNEERKLYEEQT
;
A
#
# COMPACT_ATOMS: atom_id res chain seq x y z
N MET A 1 -20.15 6.43 12.80
CA MET A 1 -18.76 5.91 12.78
C MET A 1 -17.86 6.96 12.12
N ARG A 2 -17.38 7.94 12.91
CA ARG A 2 -16.65 9.14 12.46
C ARG A 2 -15.28 9.18 13.13
N LEU A 3 -14.40 8.22 12.83
CA LEU A 3 -12.99 8.28 13.25
C LEU A 3 -12.02 8.56 12.09
N TRP A 4 -12.38 8.18 10.86
CA TRP A 4 -11.49 8.27 9.68
C TRP A 4 -11.18 9.69 9.17
N LEU A 5 -11.99 10.69 9.53
CA LEU A 5 -11.79 12.07 9.07
C LEU A 5 -10.66 12.80 9.82
N TRP A 6 -10.35 12.40 11.05
CA TRP A 6 -9.32 13.07 11.87
C TRP A 6 -7.89 12.69 11.47
N TYR A 7 -7.68 11.53 10.85
CA TYR A 7 -6.35 11.09 10.41
C TYR A 7 -5.81 11.87 9.19
N LYS A 8 -6.67 12.63 8.49
CA LYS A 8 -6.24 13.47 7.36
C LYS A 8 -5.56 14.78 7.78
N SER A 9 -5.44 15.10 9.08
CA SER A 9 -4.93 16.39 9.58
C SER A 9 -3.63 16.33 10.38
N TYR A 10 -2.91 15.20 10.36
CA TYR A 10 -1.50 15.14 10.76
C TYR A 10 -0.72 14.40 9.68
N THR A 11 -0.11 15.12 8.74
CA THR A 11 1.01 14.62 7.92
C THR A 11 2.25 14.46 8.81
N SER A 12 2.11 13.70 9.90
CA SER A 12 3.23 13.05 10.55
C SER A 12 3.73 12.00 9.57
N HIS A 13 5.00 12.09 9.19
CA HIS A 13 5.67 11.25 8.21
C HIS A 13 5.21 9.79 8.25
N MET A 14 4.46 9.32 7.23
CA MET A 14 4.20 7.88 7.11
C MET A 14 5.53 7.17 6.93
N ARG A 15 5.83 6.22 7.83
CA ARG A 15 7.09 5.46 7.83
C ARG A 15 6.87 4.15 7.10
N PHE A 16 7.79 3.81 6.21
CA PHE A 16 7.74 2.59 5.43
C PHE A 16 9.01 1.77 5.66
N GLN A 17 8.85 0.46 5.81
CA GLN A 17 9.98 -0.47 5.81
C GLN A 17 9.67 -1.65 4.89
N PHE A 18 10.70 -2.20 4.25
CA PHE A 18 10.58 -3.36 3.39
C PHE A 18 11.96 -3.97 3.13
N ASP A 19 11.97 -5.22 2.68
CA ASP A 19 13.19 -5.87 2.21
C ASP A 19 13.64 -5.26 0.87
N ALA A 20 14.79 -4.58 0.87
CA ALA A 20 15.35 -3.95 -0.33
C ALA A 20 15.72 -4.94 -1.45
N ARG A 21 16.11 -6.18 -1.12
CA ARG A 21 16.37 -7.22 -2.12
C ARG A 21 15.05 -7.67 -2.76
N LYS A 22 13.97 -7.77 -1.99
CA LYS A 22 12.63 -8.06 -2.49
C LYS A 22 12.13 -6.92 -3.38
N SER A 23 12.33 -5.67 -2.99
CA SER A 23 12.00 -4.50 -3.82
C SER A 23 12.68 -4.58 -5.19
N LYS A 24 14.01 -4.81 -5.20
CA LYS A 24 14.79 -4.98 -6.44
C LYS A 24 14.26 -6.12 -7.32
N ARG A 25 13.89 -7.26 -6.73
CA ARG A 25 13.30 -8.40 -7.46
C ARG A 25 11.93 -8.07 -8.05
N LEU A 26 11.09 -7.32 -7.34
CA LEU A 26 9.79 -6.88 -7.86
C LEU A 26 9.97 -5.90 -9.02
N ARG A 27 10.87 -4.92 -8.88
CA ARG A 27 11.19 -3.96 -9.95
C ARG A 27 11.69 -4.67 -11.21
N ALA A 28 12.57 -5.65 -11.06
CA ALA A 28 13.11 -6.43 -12.18
C ALA A 28 12.08 -7.39 -12.84
N ASN A 29 10.95 -7.67 -12.19
CA ASN A 29 9.91 -8.55 -12.76
C ASN A 29 8.96 -7.73 -13.65
N PRO A 30 8.90 -7.96 -14.97
CA PRO A 30 8.05 -7.17 -15.90
C PRO A 30 6.54 -7.21 -15.58
N LYS A 31 6.07 -8.28 -14.92
CA LYS A 31 4.69 -8.41 -14.46
C LYS A 31 4.37 -7.48 -13.28
N ARG A 32 5.39 -7.00 -12.56
CA ARG A 32 5.27 -6.04 -11.45
C ARG A 32 5.76 -4.67 -11.91
N GLY A 33 7.04 -4.57 -12.26
CA GLY A 33 7.65 -3.43 -12.96
C GLY A 33 7.98 -2.22 -12.09
N ILE A 34 7.72 -2.29 -10.78
CA ILE A 34 8.07 -1.24 -9.80
C ILE A 34 8.60 -1.88 -8.51
N GLY A 35 9.35 -1.09 -7.74
CA GLY A 35 9.77 -1.45 -6.39
C GLY A 35 8.82 -0.89 -5.33
N PHE A 36 9.13 -1.19 -4.08
CA PHE A 36 8.41 -0.65 -2.92
C PHE A 36 8.69 0.83 -2.66
N GLU A 37 9.79 1.37 -3.17
CA GLU A 37 10.06 2.81 -3.13
C GLU A 37 8.98 3.56 -3.93
N ASP A 38 8.66 3.07 -5.12
CA ASP A 38 7.67 3.68 -6.02
C ASP A 38 6.24 3.46 -5.48
N ALA A 39 5.97 2.28 -4.92
CA ALA A 39 4.65 1.91 -4.40
C ALA A 39 4.15 2.75 -3.21
N GLN A 40 5.04 3.50 -2.54
CA GLN A 40 4.64 4.43 -1.47
C GLN A 40 3.71 5.54 -1.99
N GLU A 41 3.76 5.86 -3.29
CA GLU A 41 2.88 6.83 -3.95
C GLU A 41 1.38 6.49 -3.80
N ILE A 42 1.04 5.22 -3.56
CA ILE A 42 -0.34 4.82 -3.25
C ILE A 42 -0.91 5.65 -2.10
N PHE A 43 -0.11 5.91 -1.07
CA PHE A 43 -0.54 6.63 0.14
C PHE A 43 -0.55 8.16 -0.02
N SER A 44 -0.08 8.71 -1.14
CA SER A 44 -0.17 10.15 -1.44
C SER A 44 -1.43 10.53 -2.20
N HIS A 45 -2.25 9.56 -2.60
CA HIS A 45 -3.49 9.75 -3.35
C HIS A 45 -4.67 9.10 -2.61
N PRO A 46 -5.93 9.34 -3.03
CA PRO A 46 -7.04 8.49 -2.59
C PRO A 46 -6.75 7.02 -2.95
N TYR A 47 -6.81 6.16 -1.94
CA TYR A 47 -6.60 4.72 -2.08
C TYR A 47 -7.75 3.95 -1.44
N TYR A 48 -8.10 2.82 -2.05
CA TYR A 48 -8.95 1.83 -1.42
C TYR A 48 -8.12 1.06 -0.40
N LEU A 49 -8.67 0.83 0.80
CA LEU A 49 -8.06 0.04 1.85
C LEU A 49 -9.07 -0.99 2.34
N ASP A 50 -8.64 -2.25 2.37
CA ASP A 50 -9.40 -3.35 2.96
C ASP A 50 -8.68 -3.87 4.22
N GLN A 51 -9.44 -4.47 5.13
CA GLN A 51 -8.89 -5.18 6.28
C GLN A 51 -9.34 -6.63 6.18
N ARG A 52 -8.41 -7.51 5.79
CA ARG A 52 -8.65 -8.95 5.86
C ARG A 52 -8.25 -9.43 7.25
N SER A 53 -9.14 -10.19 7.89
CA SER A 53 -8.88 -10.80 9.20
C SER A 53 -7.95 -12.03 9.08
N ASP A 54 -6.86 -11.89 8.33
CA ASP A 54 -5.84 -12.92 8.16
C ASP A 54 -4.87 -12.90 9.36
N PHE A 55 -4.17 -14.01 9.61
CA PHE A 55 -3.11 -14.09 10.62
C PHE A 55 -1.77 -14.45 9.96
N PRO A 56 -0.74 -13.57 9.96
CA PRO A 56 -0.73 -12.24 10.57
C PRO A 56 -1.65 -11.24 9.85
N GLU A 57 -2.04 -10.18 10.56
CA GLU A 57 -2.92 -9.14 10.03
C GLU A 57 -2.27 -8.41 8.86
N GLN A 58 -2.96 -8.41 7.72
CA GLN A 58 -2.48 -7.84 6.46
C GLN A 58 -3.56 -6.97 5.83
N TYR A 59 -3.13 -5.84 5.26
CA TYR A 59 -3.98 -4.84 4.66
C TYR A 59 -3.71 -4.74 3.16
N PRO A 60 -4.70 -5.09 2.31
CA PRO A 60 -4.68 -4.75 0.89
C PRO A 60 -4.99 -3.27 0.68
N ALA A 61 -4.12 -2.57 -0.06
CA ALA A 61 -4.37 -1.23 -0.58
C ALA A 61 -4.35 -1.23 -2.11
N ILE A 62 -5.22 -0.43 -2.72
CA ILE A 62 -5.22 -0.19 -4.17
C ILE A 62 -5.14 1.32 -4.41
N GLY A 63 -4.15 1.75 -5.21
CA GLY A 63 -3.99 3.17 -5.52
C GLY A 63 -3.06 3.44 -6.69
N TRP A 64 -2.94 4.74 -7.02
CA TRP A 64 -2.19 5.21 -8.18
C TRP A 64 -0.68 5.26 -7.91
N VAL A 65 0.10 4.79 -8.88
CA VAL A 65 1.55 4.97 -8.97
C VAL A 65 1.88 5.31 -10.43
N GLY A 66 2.42 6.51 -10.68
CA GLY A 66 2.84 6.92 -12.02
C GLY A 66 1.75 6.78 -13.11
N GLY A 67 0.49 7.08 -12.78
CA GLY A 67 -0.63 6.98 -13.72
C GLY A 67 -1.15 5.56 -13.99
N ARG A 68 -0.81 4.58 -13.14
CA ARG A 68 -1.39 3.23 -13.18
C ARG A 68 -1.82 2.76 -11.78
N LEU A 69 -2.92 2.01 -11.70
CA LEU A 69 -3.34 1.37 -10.45
C LEU A 69 -2.49 0.14 -10.11
N TYR A 70 -2.07 0.11 -8.85
CA TYR A 70 -1.35 -0.98 -8.21
C TYR A 70 -2.05 -1.43 -6.94
N SER A 71 -1.97 -2.73 -6.70
CA SER A 71 -2.42 -3.38 -5.48
C SER A 71 -1.19 -3.72 -4.63
N LEU A 72 -1.25 -3.42 -3.34
CA LEU A 72 -0.17 -3.54 -2.37
C LEU A 72 -0.70 -4.26 -1.14
N ILE A 73 0.06 -5.22 -0.62
CA ILE A 73 -0.18 -5.80 0.70
C ILE A 73 0.87 -5.23 1.64
N PHE A 74 0.42 -4.74 2.80
CA PHE A 74 1.29 -4.28 3.87
C PHE A 74 0.78 -4.75 5.24
N GLU A 75 1.66 -4.66 6.23
CA GLU A 75 1.35 -4.90 7.64
C GLU A 75 1.64 -3.63 8.44
N VAL A 76 0.83 -3.35 9.46
CA VAL A 76 1.11 -2.28 10.42
C VAL A 76 1.97 -2.88 11.53
N ARG A 77 3.19 -2.36 11.69
CA ARG A 77 4.17 -2.84 12.68
C ARG A 77 4.70 -1.68 13.51
N HIS A 78 5.40 -2.00 14.61
CA HIS A 78 5.94 -1.01 15.53
C HIS A 78 7.44 -1.26 15.76
N ASP A 79 8.22 -0.18 15.85
CA ASP A 79 9.59 -0.17 16.34
C ASP A 79 9.77 0.91 17.42
N SER A 80 11.01 1.17 17.84
CA SER A 80 11.33 2.18 18.86
C SER A 80 10.96 3.62 18.48
N GLU A 81 10.75 3.89 17.19
CA GLU A 81 10.34 5.21 16.67
C GLU A 81 8.81 5.27 16.41
N GLY A 82 8.07 4.17 16.63
CA GLY A 82 6.62 4.09 16.53
C GLY A 82 6.13 3.19 15.40
N GLU A 83 4.91 3.46 14.94
CA GLU A 83 4.24 2.69 13.88
C GLU A 83 4.92 2.89 12.51
N TYR A 84 4.98 1.82 11.71
CA TYR A 84 5.39 1.85 10.32
C TYR A 84 4.64 0.81 9.48
N HIS A 85 4.48 1.10 8.18
CA HIS A 85 3.92 0.17 7.21
C HIS A 85 5.03 -0.73 6.67
N HIS A 86 4.97 -2.03 6.99
CA HIS A 86 5.85 -3.02 6.41
C HIS A 86 5.30 -3.50 5.06
N LEU A 87 5.94 -3.11 3.96
CA LEU A 87 5.44 -3.45 2.62
C LEU A 87 5.82 -4.89 2.26
N VAL A 88 4.80 -5.73 2.02
CA VAL A 88 4.96 -7.17 1.84
C VAL A 88 5.07 -7.53 0.36
N THR A 89 4.16 -7.08 -0.50
CA THR A 89 4.19 -7.40 -1.95
C THR A 89 3.30 -6.45 -2.73
N LEU A 90 3.53 -6.32 -4.03
CA LEU A 90 2.69 -5.52 -4.92
C LEU A 90 2.44 -6.23 -6.25
N TRP A 91 1.41 -5.78 -6.97
CA TRP A 91 1.17 -6.10 -8.37
C TRP A 91 0.39 -5.00 -9.09
N LYS A 92 0.45 -5.00 -10.42
CA LYS A 92 -0.43 -4.18 -11.26
C LYS A 92 -1.87 -4.64 -11.01
N SER A 93 -2.76 -3.73 -10.61
CA SER A 93 -4.12 -4.12 -10.26
C SER A 93 -4.83 -4.81 -11.42
N THR A 94 -5.54 -5.90 -11.11
CA THR A 94 -6.39 -6.61 -12.08
C THR A 94 -7.58 -5.76 -12.49
N ASN A 95 -8.36 -6.19 -13.48
CA ASN A 95 -9.56 -5.45 -13.88
C ASN A 95 -10.60 -5.39 -12.76
N GLU A 96 -10.73 -6.46 -11.99
CA GLU A 96 -11.63 -6.57 -10.85
C GLU A 96 -11.19 -5.62 -9.72
N GLU A 97 -9.90 -5.57 -9.42
CA GLU A 97 -9.33 -4.67 -8.41
C GLU A 97 -9.46 -3.19 -8.82
N ARG A 98 -9.30 -2.88 -10.12
CA ARG A 98 -9.53 -1.52 -10.63
C ARG A 98 -10.98 -1.11 -10.49
N LYS A 99 -11.91 -1.99 -10.85
CA LYS A 99 -13.34 -1.75 -10.69
C LYS A 99 -13.69 -1.56 -9.21
N LEU A 100 -13.11 -2.37 -8.33
CA LEU A 100 -13.27 -2.21 -6.88
C LEU A 100 -12.78 -0.84 -6.40
N TYR A 101 -11.62 -0.38 -6.87
CA TYR A 101 -11.13 0.96 -6.57
C TYR A 101 -12.11 2.06 -7.02
N GLU A 102 -12.60 1.98 -8.26
CA GLU A 102 -13.54 2.96 -8.84
C GLU A 102 -14.90 2.99 -8.14
N GLU A 103 -15.36 1.85 -7.60
CA GLU A 103 -16.64 1.76 -6.89
C GLU A 103 -16.56 2.19 -5.41
N GLN A 104 -15.35 2.22 -4.82
CA GLN A 104 -15.14 2.41 -3.38
C GLN A 104 -14.30 3.64 -3.02
N THR A 105 -13.75 4.37 -4.01
CA THR A 105 -12.91 5.55 -3.83
C THR A 105 -13.47 6.74 -4.58
#